data_AF-A0A7C5GXG4-F1
#
_entry.id   AF-A0A7C5GXG4-F1
#
_cell.length_a   1.000
_cell.length_b   1.000
_cell.length_c   1.000
_cell.angle_alpha   90.00
_cell.angle_beta   90.00
_cell.angle_gamma   90.00
#
_symmetry.space_group_name_H-M   'P 1'
#
loop_
_entity.id
_entity.type
_entity.pdbx_description
1 polymer ?
#
loop_
_entity_poly.entity_id
_entity_poly.type
_entity_poly.pdbx_seq_one_letter_code
_entity_poly.pdbx_strand_id
1 'polypeptide(L)'
;LLKIAVEAAGNTGLICEGGAKEGVLEFLKELYLYKQAGVRGNGTGRNIHQRPLKEAIAMTKAISAITLHDKTPEEAYKIFKESL
;
A
#
# COMPACT_ATOMS: atom_id res chain seq x y z
N LEU A 1 -17.09 0.86 -7.02
CA LEU A 1 -16.79 2.30 -6.88
C LEU A 1 -15.37 2.64 -7.32
N LEU A 2 -14.33 2.00 -6.77
CA LEU A 2 -12.93 2.32 -7.13
C LEU A 2 -12.63 2.30 -8.63
N LYS A 3 -13.05 1.24 -9.35
CA LYS A 3 -12.86 1.13 -10.80
C LYS A 3 -13.48 2.29 -11.59
N ILE A 4 -14.70 2.71 -11.21
CA ILE A 4 -15.40 3.85 -11.83
C ILE A 4 -14.59 5.14 -11.62
N ALA A 5 -14.07 5.35 -10.41
CA ALA A 5 -13.25 6.52 -10.11
C ALA A 5 -11.93 6.53 -10.89
N VAL A 6 -11.29 5.36 -11.04
CA VAL A 6 -10.09 5.20 -11.86
C VAL A 6 -10.36 5.51 -13.33
N GLU A 7 -11.45 4.97 -13.90
CA GLU A 7 -11.84 5.22 -15.28
C GLU A 7 -12.16 6.72 -15.51
N ALA A 8 -12.90 7.35 -14.58
CA ALA A 8 -13.23 8.77 -14.66
C ALA A 8 -12.01 9.69 -14.53
N ALA A 9 -10.95 9.25 -13.82
CA ALA A 9 -9.71 10.02 -13.69
C ALA A 9 -8.91 10.12 -15.00
N GLY A 10 -9.18 9.25 -15.99
CA GLY A 10 -8.51 9.24 -17.28
C GLY A 10 -6.98 9.25 -17.15
N ASN A 11 -6.32 10.22 -17.79
CA ASN A 11 -4.86 10.30 -17.81
C ASN A 11 -4.21 10.87 -16.53
N THR A 12 -4.99 11.51 -15.65
CA THR A 12 -4.49 12.12 -14.41
C THR A 12 -4.00 11.08 -13.41
N GLY A 13 -4.66 9.92 -13.37
CA GLY A 13 -4.36 8.85 -12.43
C GLY A 13 -4.84 9.13 -11.02
N LEU A 14 -5.32 8.09 -10.36
CA LEU A 14 -5.87 8.16 -9.01
C LEU A 14 -4.87 7.58 -8.01
N ILE A 15 -4.73 8.21 -6.85
CA ILE A 15 -4.10 7.64 -5.67
C ILE A 15 -5.13 7.54 -4.55
N CYS A 16 -5.00 6.55 -3.67
CA CYS A 16 -5.83 6.42 -2.47
C CYS A 16 -5.02 6.76 -1.22
N GLU A 17 -5.61 7.55 -0.32
CA GLU A 17 -5.03 7.81 1.00
C GLU A 17 -5.33 6.67 1.96
N GLY A 18 -4.33 6.29 2.76
CA GLY A 18 -4.44 5.26 3.77
C GLY A 18 -5.29 5.72 4.98
N GLY A 19 -5.90 4.76 5.64
CA GLY A 19 -6.79 4.97 6.78
C GLY A 19 -6.10 5.14 8.14
N ALA A 20 -6.72 4.59 9.17
CA ALA A 20 -6.12 4.49 10.49
C ALA A 20 -4.97 3.47 10.48
N LYS A 21 -4.21 3.39 11.58
CA LYS A 21 -3.21 2.33 11.72
C LYS A 21 -3.92 0.98 11.77
N GLU A 22 -3.50 0.06 10.90
CA GLU A 22 -4.06 -1.27 10.76
C GLU A 22 -2.98 -2.35 10.92
N GLY A 23 -3.43 -3.61 10.92
CA GLY A 23 -2.53 -4.75 10.80
C GLY A 23 -1.76 -4.69 9.46
N VAL A 24 -0.52 -5.17 9.48
CA VAL A 24 0.39 -5.01 8.33
C VAL A 24 -0.14 -5.75 7.11
N LEU A 25 -0.54 -7.02 7.27
CA LEU A 25 -1.00 -7.83 6.14
C LEU A 25 -2.35 -7.34 5.61
N GLU A 26 -3.23 -6.88 6.50
CA GLU A 26 -4.53 -6.30 6.17
C GLU A 26 -4.37 -5.06 5.29
N PHE A 27 -3.51 -4.13 5.70
CA PHE A 27 -3.22 -2.93 4.91
C PHE A 27 -2.55 -3.26 3.57
N LEU A 28 -1.63 -4.24 3.54
CA LEU A 28 -1.01 -4.70 2.29
C LEU A 28 -2.03 -5.31 1.32
N LYS A 29 -3.01 -6.08 1.83
CA LYS A 29 -4.12 -6.60 1.01
C LYS A 29 -4.99 -5.48 0.45
N GLU A 30 -5.24 -4.42 1.23
CA GLU A 30 -5.97 -3.25 0.75
C GLU A 30 -5.23 -2.54 -0.39
N LEU A 31 -3.92 -2.27 -0.24
CA LEU A 31 -3.11 -1.67 -1.30
C LEU A 31 -3.10 -2.52 -2.57
N TYR A 32 -3.10 -3.84 -2.42
CA TYR A 32 -3.18 -4.76 -3.54
C TYR A 32 -4.53 -4.66 -4.26
N LEU A 33 -5.65 -4.52 -3.53
CA LEU A 33 -6.97 -4.28 -4.13
C LEU A 33 -7.01 -2.96 -4.92
N TYR A 34 -6.37 -1.90 -4.39
CA TYR A 34 -6.28 -0.62 -5.11
C TYR A 34 -5.56 -0.78 -6.44
N LYS A 35 -4.41 -1.46 -6.43
CA LYS A 35 -3.64 -1.76 -7.63
C LYS A 35 -4.45 -2.56 -8.65
N GLN A 36 -5.15 -3.61 -8.21
CA GLN A 36 -6.02 -4.41 -9.06
C GLN A 36 -7.16 -3.59 -9.70
N ALA A 37 -7.63 -2.53 -9.02
CA ALA A 37 -8.62 -1.62 -9.54
C ALA A 37 -8.06 -0.55 -10.49
N GLY A 38 -6.75 -0.49 -10.72
CA GLY A 38 -6.07 0.46 -11.61
C GLY A 38 -5.64 1.78 -10.93
N VAL A 39 -5.65 1.82 -9.60
CA VAL A 39 -5.09 2.94 -8.82
C VAL A 39 -3.58 3.01 -9.07
N ARG A 40 -3.04 4.20 -9.30
CA ARG A 40 -1.63 4.41 -9.69
C ARG A 40 -0.67 4.64 -8.51
N GLY A 41 -1.18 4.69 -7.28
CA GLY A 41 -0.36 4.87 -6.08
C GLY A 41 -1.18 4.99 -4.81
N ASN A 42 -0.50 5.26 -3.70
CA ASN A 42 -1.13 5.49 -2.41
C ASN A 42 -0.40 6.60 -1.64
N GLY A 43 -1.16 7.35 -0.84
CA GLY A 43 -0.63 8.21 0.22
C GLY A 43 -0.75 7.47 1.54
N THR A 44 0.37 7.18 2.20
CA THR A 44 0.34 6.44 3.48
C THR A 44 0.98 7.25 4.60
N GLY A 45 0.18 7.72 5.55
CA GLY A 45 0.63 8.44 6.74
C GLY A 45 0.73 7.55 7.97
N ARG A 46 -0.40 7.43 8.70
CA ARG A 46 -0.47 6.80 10.04
C ARG A 46 0.01 5.35 10.08
N ASN A 47 -0.20 4.59 8.99
CA ASN A 47 0.32 3.24 8.84
C ASN A 47 1.86 3.16 8.80
N ILE A 48 2.57 4.28 8.64
CA ILE A 48 4.03 4.38 8.71
C ILE A 48 4.46 5.07 10.01
N HIS A 49 4.11 6.35 10.19
CA HIS A 49 4.73 7.19 11.22
C HIS A 49 4.25 6.90 12.67
N GLN A 50 3.20 6.10 12.86
CA GLN A 50 2.76 5.64 14.19
C GLN A 50 3.33 4.26 14.58
N ARG A 51 4.38 3.81 13.89
CA ARG A 51 5.16 2.61 14.21
C ARG A 51 6.55 3.03 14.73
N PRO A 52 7.24 2.19 15.53
CA PRO A 52 8.64 2.38 15.86
C PRO A 52 9.49 2.52 14.59
N LEU A 53 10.61 3.26 14.64
CA LEU A 53 11.42 3.60 13.46
C LEU A 53 11.76 2.39 12.57
N LYS A 54 12.24 1.28 13.17
CA LYS A 54 12.60 0.07 12.43
C LYS A 54 11.40 -0.52 11.69
N GLU A 55 10.24 -0.57 12.35
CA GLU A 55 9.00 -1.06 11.80
C GLU A 55 8.43 -0.11 10.74
N ALA A 56 8.57 1.19 10.91
CA ALA A 56 8.18 2.20 9.91
C ALA A 56 8.97 2.04 8.61
N ILE A 57 10.29 1.83 8.69
CA ILE A 57 11.15 1.55 7.52
C ILE A 57 10.79 0.21 6.86
N ALA A 58 10.53 -0.83 7.66
CA ALA A 58 10.06 -2.12 7.13
C ALA A 58 8.72 -1.96 6.40
N MET A 59 7.81 -1.14 6.94
CA MET A 59 6.52 -0.85 6.35
C MET A 59 6.65 -0.13 5.00
N THR A 60 7.53 0.88 4.89
CA THR A 60 7.73 1.60 3.61
C THR A 60 8.24 0.68 2.51
N LYS A 61 9.11 -0.28 2.85
CA LYS A 61 9.61 -1.30 1.91
C LYS A 61 8.49 -2.22 1.43
N ALA A 62 7.65 -2.70 2.34
CA ALA A 62 6.52 -3.57 1.99
C ALA A 62 5.47 -2.86 1.13
N ILE A 63 5.14 -1.60 1.45
CA ILE A 63 4.25 -0.76 0.63
C ILE A 63 4.83 -0.56 -0.78
N SER A 64 6.13 -0.28 -0.88
CA SER A 64 6.83 -0.11 -2.15
C SER A 64 6.84 -1.41 -2.98
N ALA A 65 6.98 -2.56 -2.33
CA ALA A 65 6.94 -3.87 -2.99
C ALA A 65 5.62 -4.10 -3.76
N ILE A 66 4.48 -3.73 -3.17
CA ILE A 66 3.18 -3.82 -3.86
C ILE A 66 3.05 -2.74 -4.94
N THR A 67 3.33 -1.50 -4.56
CA THR A 67 3.01 -0.33 -5.39
C THR A 67 3.90 -0.27 -6.64
N LEU A 68 5.19 -0.55 -6.48
CA LEU A 68 6.22 -0.32 -7.50
C LEU A 68 6.80 -1.61 -8.10
N HIS A 69 6.61 -2.76 -7.45
CA HIS A 69 7.29 -4.02 -7.83
C HIS A 69 6.35 -5.22 -7.99
N ASP A 70 5.05 -4.97 -8.13
CA ASP A 70 4.01 -5.98 -8.43
C ASP A 70 3.98 -7.20 -7.49
N LYS A 71 4.45 -7.05 -6.25
CA LYS A 71 4.45 -8.12 -5.25
C LYS A 71 3.04 -8.40 -4.72
N THR A 72 2.78 -9.65 -4.38
CA THR A 72 1.56 -10.05 -3.65
C THR A 72 1.62 -9.55 -2.20
N PRO A 73 0.47 -9.47 -1.50
CA PRO A 73 0.45 -9.11 -0.07
C PRO A 73 1.36 -10.02 0.78
N GLU A 74 1.40 -11.31 0.48
CA GLU A 74 2.19 -12.30 1.22
C GLU A 74 3.70 -12.11 0.98
N GLU A 75 4.11 -11.85 -0.27
CA GLU A 75 5.50 -11.52 -0.60
C GLU A 75 5.94 -10.20 0.08
N ALA A 76 5.08 -9.17 0.04
CA ALA A 76 5.35 -7.89 0.68
C ALA A 76 5.40 -8.02 2.21
N TYR A 77 4.56 -8.87 2.80
CA TYR A 77 4.60 -9.15 4.22
C TYR A 77 5.87 -9.89 4.63
N LYS A 78 6.37 -10.80 3.79
CA LYS A 78 7.69 -11.42 3.99
C LYS A 78 8.80 -10.38 3.99
N ILE A 79 8.79 -9.44 3.04
CA ILE A 79 9.76 -8.31 3.00
C ILE A 79 9.70 -7.46 4.27
N PHE A 80 8.50 -7.19 4.78
CA PHE A 80 8.32 -6.50 6.07
C PHE A 80 9.02 -7.27 7.21
N LYS A 81 8.76 -8.59 7.32
CA LYS A 81 9.33 -9.44 8.38
C LYS A 81 10.85 -9.58 8.28
N GLU A 82 11.41 -9.65 7.08
CA GLU A 82 12.87 -9.71 6.84
C GLU A 82 13.57 -8.37 7.09
N SER A 83 12.82 -7.26 7.04
CA SER A 83 13.33 -5.92 7.31
C SER A 83 13.21 -5.49 8.79
N LEU A 84 12.68 -6.37 9.65
CA LEU A 84 12.48 -6.15 11.09
C LEU A 84 13.66 -6.57 11.96
#